data_AF-A0A2X0LN73-F1
#
_entry.id   AF-A0A2X0LN73-F1
#
_cell.length_a   1.000
_cell.length_b   1.000
_cell.length_c   1.000
_cell.angle_alpha   90.00
_cell.angle_beta   90.00
_cell.angle_gamma   90.00
#
_symmetry.space_group_name_H-M   'P 1'
#
loop_
_entity.id
_entity.type
_entity.pdbx_description
1 polymer ?
#
loop_
_entity_poly.entity_id
_entity_poly.type
_entity_poly.pdbx_seq_one_letter_code
_entity_poly.pdbx_strand_id
1 'polypeptide(L)'
;MIAERMHGDSQTDQDTFTPVKYRRKARNATPNGGGLPLPGQRNSTPPRTANSSSTRGKGKGKSVIVRERTLAERIEGRRKTFVESKYLEQCKSLLRNALEHDGPIASTSQSTACPTPTCAVCLGLGTLTDSPESQEQYLLLEALQDELGTLLTKPTETYDPVFDPQDIEYLVARGLLPLQTEHDLIFDTPTLLYMPHCPRFLFDLLLERSWSRKGLKNLIILGNRLEMYDDPYVMDRGHTLRSRKVILKDTHLSRRHASATSSAKSPFIARAAPLFTAIPLPPTRDHFQAFNDLALQWIPLERLDQIPDNFFDKALPPPIHNDRLENGHEKSRRREAVHSSKGDDLSEALERVIV
;
A
#
# COMPACT_ATOMS: atom_id res chain seq x y z
N MET A 1 39.98 -28.73 -47.03
CA MET A 1 41.32 -28.61 -46.42
C MET A 1 41.32 -27.30 -45.64
N ILE A 2 41.45 -27.16 -44.33
CA ILE A 2 41.86 -28.01 -43.20
C ILE A 2 41.08 -27.50 -41.97
N ALA A 3 40.77 -28.41 -41.04
CA ALA A 3 40.18 -28.17 -39.73
C ALA A 3 41.28 -28.05 -38.66
N GLU A 4 40.99 -27.39 -37.52
CA GLU A 4 41.43 -27.67 -36.12
C GLU A 4 41.08 -26.44 -35.25
N ARG A 5 40.17 -26.46 -34.25
CA ARG A 5 40.10 -27.12 -32.92
C ARG A 5 41.26 -26.78 -31.98
N MET A 6 40.94 -26.17 -30.82
CA MET A 6 41.51 -26.30 -29.43
C MET A 6 40.85 -25.18 -28.57
N HIS A 7 39.91 -25.42 -27.65
CA HIS A 7 40.00 -25.90 -26.23
C HIS A 7 40.58 -24.91 -25.20
N GLY A 8 39.82 -24.71 -24.10
CA GLY A 8 40.19 -24.07 -22.82
C GLY A 8 39.98 -22.54 -22.81
N ASP A 9 39.34 -21.87 -21.84
CA ASP A 9 39.24 -22.19 -20.42
C ASP A 9 37.93 -21.66 -19.80
N SER A 10 37.41 -22.44 -18.88
CA SER A 10 36.34 -22.12 -17.94
C SER A 10 36.90 -21.39 -16.72
N GLN A 11 36.39 -20.20 -16.41
CA GLN A 11 36.51 -19.62 -15.08
C GLN A 11 35.14 -19.20 -14.56
N THR A 12 34.68 -20.00 -13.60
CA THR A 12 33.53 -19.77 -12.72
C THR A 12 33.97 -18.80 -11.63
N ASP A 13 33.48 -17.56 -11.65
CA ASP A 13 33.56 -16.68 -10.48
C ASP A 13 32.52 -17.14 -9.45
N GLN A 14 33.00 -17.91 -8.48
CA GLN A 14 32.30 -18.14 -7.22
C GLN A 14 32.53 -16.94 -6.31
N ASP A 15 31.56 -16.04 -6.23
CA ASP A 15 31.51 -15.03 -5.17
C ASP A 15 31.19 -15.72 -3.84
N THR A 16 32.26 -16.09 -3.14
CA THR A 16 32.22 -16.56 -1.75
C THR A 16 31.74 -15.45 -0.81
N PHE A 17 30.51 -15.59 -0.31
CA PHE A 17 29.96 -14.75 0.76
C PHE A 17 30.70 -14.99 2.08
N THR A 18 31.53 -14.02 2.50
CA THR A 18 32.09 -13.97 3.86
C THR A 18 31.16 -13.20 4.80
N PRO A 19 30.64 -13.80 5.88
CA PRO A 19 29.77 -13.11 6.83
C PRO A 19 30.57 -12.12 7.70
N VAL A 20 30.23 -10.84 7.59
CA VAL A 20 30.78 -9.78 8.44
C VAL A 20 30.07 -9.75 9.78
N LYS A 21 30.84 -9.87 10.87
CA LYS A 21 30.36 -9.87 12.26
C LYS A 21 29.79 -8.49 12.64
N TYR A 22 28.49 -8.40 12.91
CA TYR A 22 27.89 -7.22 13.52
C TYR A 22 28.34 -7.06 14.98
N ARG A 23 28.99 -5.94 15.27
CA ARG A 23 29.46 -5.57 16.61
C ARG A 23 28.27 -5.02 17.41
N ARG A 24 27.76 -5.80 18.38
CA ARG A 24 26.79 -5.35 19.39
C ARG A 24 27.29 -4.07 20.06
N LYS A 25 26.56 -2.95 19.92
CA LYS A 25 26.67 -1.82 20.85
C LYS A 25 25.86 -2.16 22.10
N ALA A 26 26.56 -2.50 23.18
CA ALA A 26 25.99 -2.64 24.51
C ALA A 26 25.45 -1.28 24.97
N ARG A 27 24.16 -1.23 25.37
CA ARG A 27 23.61 -0.10 26.10
C ARG A 27 23.90 -0.32 27.58
N ASN A 28 24.65 0.63 28.17
CA ASN A 28 25.01 0.66 29.58
C ASN A 28 23.76 0.79 30.45
N ALA A 29 23.59 -0.14 31.38
CA ALA A 29 22.68 -0.02 32.51
C ALA A 29 23.38 0.81 33.60
N THR A 30 22.77 1.91 34.01
CA THR A 30 23.13 2.69 35.21
C THR A 30 22.86 1.87 36.47
N PRO A 31 23.82 1.77 37.42
CA PRO A 31 23.58 1.17 38.72
C PRO A 31 23.06 2.24 39.70
N ASN A 32 21.88 2.01 40.28
CA ASN A 32 21.39 2.76 41.43
C ASN A 32 22.28 2.42 42.64
N GLY A 33 23.05 3.42 43.09
CA GLY A 33 23.84 3.37 44.32
C GLY A 33 22.95 3.42 45.56
N GLY A 34 23.28 2.57 46.52
CA GLY A 34 22.69 2.55 47.86
C GLY A 34 23.16 3.73 48.71
N GLY A 35 22.26 4.21 49.57
CA GLY A 35 22.55 5.09 50.69
C GLY A 35 21.99 4.49 51.98
N LEU A 36 22.87 4.31 52.97
CA LEU A 36 22.59 3.84 54.32
C LEU A 36 21.90 4.92 55.19
N PRO A 37 21.28 4.55 56.34
CA PRO A 37 20.35 5.39 57.10
C PRO A 37 20.97 6.09 58.32
N LEU A 38 20.32 7.15 58.81
CA LEU A 38 20.54 7.73 60.16
C LEU A 38 19.21 8.23 60.79
N PRO A 39 19.14 8.38 62.14
CA PRO A 39 17.99 7.93 62.92
C PRO A 39 17.20 9.02 63.67
N GLY A 40 15.97 8.62 64.06
CA GLY A 40 15.35 9.03 65.34
C GLY A 40 14.34 10.16 65.29
N GLN A 41 13.07 9.86 65.60
CA GLN A 41 12.34 10.44 66.74
C GLN A 41 10.99 9.74 66.97
N ARG A 42 10.63 9.64 68.25
CA ARG A 42 9.47 8.95 68.83
C ARG A 42 8.22 9.84 68.82
N ASN A 43 7.04 9.21 68.91
CA ASN A 43 5.86 9.56 69.73
C ASN A 43 4.76 8.49 69.47
N SER A 44 4.44 7.55 70.40
CA SER A 44 3.32 7.54 71.38
C SER A 44 1.94 7.86 70.75
N THR A 45 0.83 7.09 70.80
CA THR A 45 0.19 6.10 71.73
C THR A 45 -1.20 5.72 71.10
N PRO A 46 -2.10 4.85 71.65
CA PRO A 46 -2.06 3.39 71.85
C PRO A 46 -3.36 2.68 71.31
N PRO A 47 -3.91 1.54 71.83
CA PRO A 47 -4.15 0.32 71.04
C PRO A 47 -5.63 -0.19 70.98
N ARG A 48 -5.90 -1.23 70.16
CA ARG A 48 -7.00 -2.25 70.21
C ARG A 48 -7.05 -2.92 68.82
N THR A 49 -7.27 -4.21 68.57
CA THR A 49 -7.68 -5.43 69.30
C THR A 49 -7.30 -6.62 68.43
N ALA A 50 -7.03 -7.76 69.04
CA ALA A 50 -6.72 -9.03 68.39
C ALA A 50 -7.82 -9.51 67.42
N ASN A 51 -7.42 -10.18 66.34
CA ASN A 51 -8.10 -11.40 65.88
C ASN A 51 -7.17 -12.28 65.03
N SER A 52 -7.43 -13.57 65.16
CA SER A 52 -6.61 -14.72 64.88
C SER A 52 -6.61 -15.20 63.43
N SER A 53 -5.53 -15.91 63.08
CA SER A 53 -5.46 -17.06 62.16
C SER A 53 -6.08 -16.96 60.75
N SER A 54 -5.23 -16.88 59.73
CA SER A 54 -5.17 -17.97 58.74
C SER A 54 -3.84 -17.94 57.97
N THR A 55 -3.05 -19.01 58.13
CA THR A 55 -1.90 -19.33 57.31
C THR A 55 -2.38 -19.83 55.94
N ARG A 56 -2.64 -18.91 55.01
CA ARG A 56 -2.82 -19.29 53.60
C ARG A 56 -1.45 -19.61 53.00
N GLY A 57 -1.24 -20.90 52.72
CA GLY A 57 -0.06 -21.41 52.05
C GLY A 57 0.25 -20.61 50.78
N LYS A 58 1.50 -20.16 50.67
CA LYS A 58 2.07 -19.68 49.41
C LYS A 58 2.13 -20.86 48.45
N GLY A 59 1.06 -21.05 47.67
CA GLY A 59 1.12 -21.83 46.45
C GLY A 59 2.18 -21.19 45.56
N LYS A 60 3.30 -21.87 45.37
CA LYS A 60 4.28 -21.52 44.33
C LYS A 60 3.56 -21.69 43.00
N GLY A 61 2.98 -20.61 42.48
CA GLY A 61 2.54 -20.56 41.09
C GLY A 61 3.74 -20.89 40.22
N LYS A 62 3.72 -22.05 39.56
CA LYS A 62 4.68 -22.36 38.51
C LYS A 62 4.49 -21.26 37.46
N SER A 63 5.44 -20.34 37.37
CA SER A 63 5.54 -19.44 36.23
C SER A 63 5.69 -20.33 35.00
N VAL A 64 4.61 -20.47 34.23
CA VAL A 64 4.66 -21.10 32.92
C VAL A 64 5.44 -20.12 32.05
N ILE A 65 6.72 -20.42 31.81
CA ILE A 65 7.52 -19.72 30.81
C ILE A 65 6.92 -20.09 29.46
N VAL A 66 6.05 -19.23 28.94
CA VAL A 66 5.49 -19.40 27.60
C VAL A 66 6.64 -19.14 26.63
N ARG A 67 7.07 -20.18 25.91
CA ARG A 67 8.06 -20.04 24.82
C ARG A 67 7.49 -19.07 23.80
N GLU A 68 8.25 -18.04 23.48
CA GLU A 68 7.94 -17.13 22.39
C GLU A 68 8.07 -17.86 21.05
N ARG A 69 7.08 -17.67 20.17
CA ARG A 69 7.08 -18.29 18.84
C ARG A 69 8.10 -17.61 17.94
N THR A 70 8.79 -18.38 17.12
CA THR A 70 9.67 -17.82 16.07
C THR A 70 8.85 -17.10 15.00
N LEU A 71 9.49 -16.23 14.21
CA LEU A 71 8.83 -15.60 13.06
C LEU A 71 8.24 -16.64 12.09
N ALA A 72 8.99 -17.69 11.77
CA ALA A 72 8.52 -18.78 10.93
C ALA A 72 7.30 -19.50 11.52
N GLU A 73 7.30 -19.79 12.83
CA GLU A 73 6.15 -20.40 13.52
C GLU A 73 4.90 -19.48 13.50
N ARG A 74 5.09 -18.16 13.55
CA ARG A 74 3.99 -17.18 13.47
C ARG A 74 3.38 -17.13 12.06
N ILE A 75 4.22 -17.02 11.04
CA ILE A 75 3.78 -17.00 9.64
C ILE A 75 3.09 -18.32 9.27
N GLU A 76 3.67 -19.46 9.64
CA GLU A 76 3.06 -20.77 9.39
C GLU A 76 1.75 -20.97 10.17
N GLY A 77 1.68 -20.41 11.38
CA GLY A 77 0.43 -20.36 12.14
C GLY A 77 -0.71 -19.66 11.39
N ARG A 78 -0.40 -18.58 10.66
CA ARG A 78 -1.36 -17.84 9.82
C ARG A 78 -1.71 -18.55 8.53
N ARG A 79 -0.77 -19.27 7.91
CA ARG A 79 -1.02 -20.03 6.67
C ARG A 79 -2.23 -20.96 6.78
N LYS A 80 -2.48 -21.53 7.96
CA LYS A 80 -3.60 -22.45 8.20
C LYS A 80 -4.95 -21.87 7.81
N THR A 81 -5.23 -20.61 8.15
CA THR A 81 -6.52 -19.97 7.83
C THR A 81 -6.68 -19.71 6.33
N PHE A 82 -5.57 -19.46 5.62
CA PHE A 82 -5.56 -19.38 4.15
C PHE A 82 -5.83 -20.71 3.47
N VAL A 83 -5.29 -21.81 4.02
CA VAL A 83 -5.54 -23.17 3.50
C VAL A 83 -7.03 -23.52 3.63
N GLU A 84 -7.62 -23.23 4.79
CA GLU A 84 -9.05 -23.48 5.05
C GLU A 84 -9.95 -22.64 4.15
N SER A 85 -9.66 -21.34 3.98
CA SER A 85 -10.44 -20.43 3.13
C SER A 85 -10.17 -20.59 1.63
N LYS A 86 -9.06 -21.24 1.25
CA LYS A 86 -8.51 -21.30 -0.11
C LYS A 86 -8.25 -19.92 -0.72
N TYR A 87 -8.09 -18.89 0.10
CA TYR A 87 -8.02 -17.51 -0.38
C TYR A 87 -6.79 -17.25 -1.27
N LEU A 88 -5.63 -17.82 -0.94
CA LEU A 88 -4.43 -17.70 -1.78
C LEU A 88 -4.63 -18.36 -3.15
N GLU A 89 -5.34 -19.50 -3.22
CA GLU A 89 -5.66 -20.14 -4.50
C GLU A 89 -6.60 -19.29 -5.36
N GLN A 90 -7.54 -18.58 -4.73
CA GLN A 90 -8.39 -17.63 -5.45
C GLN A 90 -7.57 -16.46 -6.01
N CYS A 91 -6.61 -15.94 -5.25
CA CYS A 91 -5.72 -14.87 -5.72
C CYS A 91 -4.80 -15.34 -6.85
N LYS A 92 -4.25 -16.56 -6.74
CA LYS A 92 -3.46 -17.18 -7.81
C LYS A 92 -4.29 -17.39 -9.08
N SER A 93 -5.52 -17.89 -8.95
CA SER A 93 -6.46 -18.02 -10.08
C SER A 93 -6.76 -16.68 -10.73
N LEU A 94 -6.99 -15.62 -9.93
CA LEU A 94 -7.19 -14.26 -10.46
C LEU A 94 -5.99 -13.81 -11.30
N LEU A 95 -4.77 -13.95 -10.77
CA LEU A 95 -3.55 -13.60 -11.51
C LEU A 95 -3.44 -14.41 -12.80
N ARG A 96 -3.60 -15.73 -12.72
CA ARG A 96 -3.53 -16.63 -13.89
C ARG A 96 -4.51 -16.21 -14.97
N ASN A 97 -5.78 -16.02 -14.62
CA ASN A 97 -6.82 -15.62 -15.56
C ASN A 97 -6.56 -14.23 -16.17
N ALA A 98 -5.92 -13.32 -15.43
CA ALA A 98 -5.54 -12.02 -15.96
C ALA A 98 -4.38 -12.10 -16.97
N LEU A 99 -3.46 -13.05 -16.76
CA LEU A 99 -2.31 -13.30 -17.65
C LEU A 99 -2.68 -14.15 -18.87
N GLU A 100 -3.68 -15.03 -18.76
CA GLU A 100 -4.16 -15.85 -19.87
C GLU A 100 -4.80 -14.99 -20.97
N HIS A 101 -4.37 -15.19 -22.21
CA HIS A 101 -4.82 -14.40 -23.37
C HIS A 101 -6.07 -14.98 -24.06
N ASP A 102 -6.57 -16.14 -23.62
CA ASP A 102 -7.55 -16.97 -24.33
C ASP A 102 -8.86 -17.24 -23.55
N GLY A 103 -9.25 -16.35 -22.64
CA GLY A 103 -10.59 -16.40 -22.04
C GLY A 103 -11.68 -16.24 -23.12
N PRO A 104 -12.82 -16.94 -23.04
CA PRO A 104 -13.92 -16.78 -23.99
C PRO A 104 -14.64 -15.45 -23.75
N ILE A 105 -14.05 -14.35 -24.23
CA ILE A 105 -14.65 -13.03 -24.27
C ILE A 105 -14.95 -12.72 -25.74
N ALA A 106 -16.23 -12.49 -26.01
CA ALA A 106 -16.83 -12.30 -27.31
C ALA A 106 -16.03 -11.39 -28.25
N SER A 107 -15.66 -11.93 -29.41
CA SER A 107 -15.58 -11.30 -30.75
C SER A 107 -15.52 -9.76 -30.79
N THR A 108 -14.53 -9.16 -30.13
CA THR A 108 -14.20 -7.74 -30.25
C THR A 108 -12.70 -7.60 -30.11
N SER A 109 -12.06 -7.05 -31.14
CA SER A 109 -10.61 -7.10 -31.42
C SER A 109 -9.73 -6.23 -30.49
N GLN A 110 -9.92 -6.28 -29.17
CA GLN A 110 -9.14 -5.49 -28.20
C GLN A 110 -8.64 -6.41 -27.07
N SER A 111 -7.32 -6.57 -26.94
CA SER A 111 -6.74 -7.42 -25.89
C SER A 111 -6.71 -6.66 -24.57
N THR A 112 -7.69 -6.91 -23.71
CA THR A 112 -7.67 -6.37 -22.35
C THR A 112 -6.72 -7.12 -21.42
N ALA A 113 -5.93 -8.07 -21.93
CA ALA A 113 -5.13 -8.97 -21.12
C ALA A 113 -3.99 -8.25 -20.36
N CYS A 114 -3.62 -8.79 -19.20
CA CYS A 114 -2.50 -8.31 -18.42
C CYS A 114 -1.18 -8.73 -19.10
N PRO A 115 -0.19 -7.82 -19.25
CA PRO A 115 1.12 -8.20 -19.75
C PRO A 115 1.76 -9.28 -18.85
N THR A 116 2.47 -10.24 -19.44
CA THR A 116 3.19 -11.25 -18.66
C THR A 116 4.40 -10.63 -17.94
N PRO A 117 4.45 -10.63 -16.60
CA PRO A 117 5.58 -10.08 -15.86
C PRO A 117 6.82 -10.97 -16.02
N THR A 118 7.98 -10.34 -16.13
CA THR A 118 9.30 -11.01 -16.18
C THR A 118 10.15 -10.70 -14.95
N CYS A 119 9.70 -9.73 -14.15
CA CYS A 119 10.28 -9.32 -12.89
C CYS A 119 9.16 -9.09 -11.87
N ALA A 120 9.49 -9.13 -10.59
CA ALA A 120 8.59 -8.73 -9.52
C ALA A 120 9.34 -7.90 -8.48
N VAL A 121 8.64 -6.91 -7.91
CA VAL A 121 9.14 -6.07 -6.82
C VAL A 121 8.04 -5.90 -5.78
N CYS A 122 8.37 -6.11 -4.51
CA CYS A 122 7.50 -5.86 -3.36
C CYS A 122 7.95 -4.62 -2.61
N LEU A 123 7.08 -3.61 -2.50
CA LEU A 123 7.37 -2.39 -1.76
C LEU A 123 6.37 -2.23 -0.62
N GLY A 124 6.85 -1.84 0.56
CA GLY A 124 5.98 -1.46 1.67
C GLY A 124 5.27 -2.62 2.37
N LEU A 125 5.93 -3.76 2.54
CA LEU A 125 5.36 -4.95 3.18
C LEU A 125 5.13 -4.77 4.69
N GLY A 126 5.86 -3.86 5.33
CA GLY A 126 5.94 -3.70 6.78
C GLY A 126 6.80 -4.78 7.46
N THR A 127 6.97 -4.67 8.77
CA THR A 127 7.75 -5.64 9.55
C THR A 127 7.01 -6.97 9.68
N LEU A 128 7.67 -8.08 9.39
CA LEU A 128 7.08 -9.41 9.57
C LEU A 128 7.14 -9.85 11.04
N THR A 129 8.08 -9.31 11.82
CA THR A 129 8.23 -9.61 13.24
C THR A 129 6.96 -9.27 14.03
N ASP A 130 6.44 -8.05 13.90
CA ASP A 130 5.42 -7.53 14.84
C ASP A 130 4.07 -7.17 14.21
N SER A 131 3.88 -7.38 12.90
CA SER A 131 2.64 -7.04 12.20
C SER A 131 1.91 -8.30 11.66
N PRO A 132 0.77 -8.67 12.26
CA PRO A 132 -0.17 -9.65 11.71
C PRO A 132 -0.47 -9.47 10.22
N GLU A 133 -0.77 -8.24 9.82
CA GLU A 133 -1.18 -7.88 8.48
C GLU A 133 -0.02 -8.06 7.49
N SER A 134 1.19 -7.67 7.88
CA SER A 134 2.40 -7.86 7.07
C SER A 134 2.75 -9.34 6.89
N GLN A 135 2.51 -10.17 7.91
CA GLN A 135 2.68 -11.63 7.79
C GLN A 135 1.68 -12.23 6.79
N GLU A 136 0.44 -11.74 6.75
CA GLU A 136 -0.57 -12.16 5.78
C GLU A 136 -0.25 -11.67 4.37
N GLN A 137 0.17 -10.42 4.23
CA GLN A 137 0.64 -9.86 2.97
C GLN A 137 1.85 -10.60 2.42
N TYR A 138 2.78 -11.02 3.29
CA TYR A 138 3.88 -11.90 2.90
C TYR A 138 3.38 -13.25 2.36
N LEU A 139 2.37 -13.86 2.99
CA LEU A 139 1.81 -15.12 2.50
C LEU A 139 1.20 -14.97 1.10
N LEU A 140 0.60 -13.82 0.79
CA LEU A 140 0.15 -13.52 -0.56
C LEU A 140 1.34 -13.32 -1.51
N LEU A 141 2.36 -12.55 -1.12
CA LEU A 141 3.59 -12.39 -1.92
C LEU A 141 4.22 -13.75 -2.27
N GLU A 142 4.29 -14.66 -1.31
CA GLU A 142 4.81 -16.01 -1.53
C GLU A 142 3.94 -16.81 -2.51
N ALA A 143 2.61 -16.74 -2.39
CA ALA A 143 1.70 -17.39 -3.34
C ALA A 143 1.81 -16.82 -4.76
N LEU A 144 2.03 -15.50 -4.89
CA LEU A 144 2.25 -14.87 -6.19
C LEU A 144 3.58 -15.32 -6.80
N GLN A 145 4.64 -15.47 -6.00
CA GLN A 145 5.91 -16.00 -6.47
C GLN A 145 5.80 -17.45 -6.95
N ASP A 146 5.05 -18.29 -6.23
CA ASP A 146 4.75 -19.66 -6.64
C ASP A 146 4.03 -19.70 -7.99
N GLU A 147 3.02 -18.83 -8.18
CA GLU A 147 2.25 -18.74 -9.43
C GLU A 147 3.09 -18.23 -10.60
N LEU A 148 3.95 -17.23 -10.36
CA LEU A 148 4.80 -16.67 -11.41
C LEU A 148 5.97 -17.58 -11.75
N GLY A 149 6.52 -18.29 -10.77
CA GLY A 149 7.53 -19.33 -10.94
C GLY A 149 8.59 -19.00 -11.99
N THR A 150 8.57 -19.76 -13.09
CA THR A 150 9.55 -19.67 -14.19
C THR A 150 9.43 -18.44 -15.09
N LEU A 151 8.37 -17.64 -14.95
CA LEU A 151 8.23 -16.37 -15.68
C LEU A 151 9.21 -15.31 -15.18
N LEU A 152 9.62 -15.39 -13.90
CA LEU A 152 10.55 -14.43 -13.31
C LEU A 152 11.99 -14.75 -13.69
N THR A 153 12.69 -13.73 -14.19
CA THR A 153 14.08 -13.82 -14.64
C THR A 153 15.10 -13.60 -13.51
N LYS A 154 14.64 -13.08 -12.37
CA LYS A 154 15.45 -12.80 -11.18
C LYS A 154 14.61 -12.96 -9.90
N PRO A 155 15.26 -13.13 -8.72
CA PRO A 155 14.56 -13.10 -7.44
C PRO A 155 13.71 -11.83 -7.28
N THR A 156 12.56 -11.95 -6.61
CA THR A 156 11.70 -10.79 -6.33
C THR A 156 12.42 -9.86 -5.36
N GLU A 157 12.59 -8.61 -5.76
CA GLU A 157 13.18 -7.58 -4.93
C GLU A 157 12.16 -7.11 -3.89
N THR A 158 12.60 -6.90 -2.65
CA THR A 158 11.72 -6.40 -1.57
C THR A 158 12.33 -5.20 -0.89
N TYR A 159 11.56 -4.17 -0.62
CA TYR A 159 12.02 -3.03 0.17
C TYR A 159 10.93 -2.48 1.09
N ASP A 160 11.28 -2.32 2.36
CA ASP A 160 10.55 -1.52 3.32
C ASP A 160 11.55 -0.90 4.31
N PRO A 161 11.52 0.42 4.56
CA PRO A 161 12.41 1.07 5.51
C PRO A 161 12.27 0.55 6.96
N VAL A 162 11.18 -0.15 7.28
CA VAL A 162 10.92 -0.69 8.61
C VAL A 162 11.40 -2.12 8.82
N PHE A 163 11.94 -2.79 7.78
CA PHE A 163 12.49 -4.14 7.93
C PHE A 163 13.58 -4.17 8.99
N ASP A 164 13.44 -5.11 9.93
CA ASP A 164 14.47 -5.42 10.90
C ASP A 164 15.40 -6.56 10.40
N PRO A 165 16.52 -6.85 11.09
CA PRO A 165 17.41 -7.94 10.67
C PRO A 165 16.76 -9.33 10.61
N GLN A 166 15.75 -9.60 11.45
CA GLN A 166 15.00 -10.86 11.44
C GLN A 166 14.06 -10.93 10.23
N ASP A 167 13.45 -9.81 9.82
CA ASP A 167 12.68 -9.69 8.59
C ASP A 167 13.57 -10.01 7.37
N ILE A 168 14.73 -9.37 7.29
CA ILE A 168 15.69 -9.56 6.19
C ILE A 168 16.18 -11.02 6.13
N GLU A 169 16.61 -11.58 7.26
CA GLU A 169 17.07 -12.97 7.34
C GLU A 169 15.96 -13.94 6.90
N TYR A 170 14.73 -13.70 7.33
CA TYR A 170 13.58 -14.51 6.93
C TYR A 170 13.31 -14.41 5.43
N LEU A 171 13.23 -13.20 4.87
CA LEU A 171 12.97 -12.99 3.43
C LEU A 171 14.06 -13.64 2.55
N VAL A 172 15.34 -13.46 2.89
CA VAL A 172 16.47 -14.10 2.16
C VAL A 172 16.35 -15.63 2.21
N ALA A 173 16.01 -16.20 3.36
CA ALA A 173 15.81 -17.65 3.50
C ALA A 173 14.64 -18.19 2.67
N ARG A 174 13.76 -17.32 2.16
CA ARG A 174 12.63 -17.65 1.28
C ARG A 174 12.91 -17.35 -0.21
N GLY A 175 14.14 -16.97 -0.56
CA GLY A 175 14.56 -16.72 -1.94
C GLY A 175 14.21 -15.32 -2.46
N LEU A 176 13.83 -14.40 -1.55
CA LEU A 176 13.61 -12.98 -1.87
C LEU A 176 14.93 -12.20 -1.80
N LEU A 177 14.95 -11.03 -2.44
CA LEU A 177 16.09 -10.10 -2.40
C LEU A 177 15.73 -8.80 -1.68
N PRO A 178 15.93 -8.71 -0.35
CA PRO A 178 15.79 -7.46 0.40
C PRO A 178 16.84 -6.43 -0.01
N LEU A 179 16.37 -5.30 -0.54
CA LEU A 179 17.21 -4.18 -0.93
C LEU A 179 17.68 -3.41 0.31
N GLN A 180 18.94 -2.94 0.27
CA GLN A 180 19.54 -2.15 1.34
C GLN A 180 19.17 -0.66 1.24
N THR A 181 18.74 -0.21 0.06
CA THR A 181 18.37 1.18 -0.24
C THR A 181 17.05 1.20 -0.99
N GLU A 182 16.43 2.38 -1.05
CA GLU A 182 15.20 2.60 -1.82
C GLU A 182 15.36 2.16 -3.28
N HIS A 183 14.31 1.54 -3.83
CA HIS A 183 14.23 1.19 -5.25
C HIS A 183 14.11 2.47 -6.10
N ASP A 184 14.73 2.51 -7.28
CA ASP A 184 14.76 3.70 -8.16
C ASP A 184 13.42 4.02 -8.85
N LEU A 185 12.54 3.01 -8.89
CA LEU A 185 11.19 2.96 -9.45
C LEU A 185 11.17 3.10 -10.97
N ILE A 186 12.21 2.58 -11.63
CA ILE A 186 12.33 2.56 -13.08
C ILE A 186 12.25 1.10 -13.56
N PHE A 187 11.34 0.84 -14.49
CA PHE A 187 11.07 -0.51 -14.97
C PHE A 187 11.17 -0.56 -16.50
N ASP A 188 12.16 -1.30 -17.01
CA ASP A 188 12.39 -1.48 -18.45
C ASP A 188 11.67 -2.70 -19.04
N THR A 189 11.20 -3.60 -18.19
CA THR A 189 10.45 -4.81 -18.55
C THR A 189 9.13 -4.88 -17.79
N PRO A 190 8.11 -5.60 -18.30
CA PRO A 190 6.87 -5.85 -17.55
C PRO A 190 7.18 -6.42 -16.16
N THR A 191 6.75 -5.71 -15.13
CA THR A 191 7.11 -5.98 -13.74
C THR A 191 5.86 -5.99 -12.86
N LEU A 192 5.66 -7.07 -12.10
CA LEU A 192 4.65 -7.10 -11.06
C LEU A 192 5.14 -6.32 -9.83
N LEU A 193 4.46 -5.24 -9.50
CA LEU A 193 4.68 -4.42 -8.33
C LEU A 193 3.66 -4.80 -7.26
N TYR A 194 4.09 -5.55 -6.24
CA TYR A 194 3.27 -5.82 -5.07
C TYR A 194 3.45 -4.70 -4.05
N MET A 195 2.41 -3.88 -3.85
CA MET A 195 2.45 -2.65 -3.06
C MET A 195 1.25 -2.56 -2.10
N PRO A 196 1.10 -3.50 -1.15
CA PRO A 196 -0.07 -3.54 -0.27
C PRO A 196 -0.06 -2.36 0.71
N HIS A 197 -1.16 -1.60 0.75
CA HIS A 197 -1.35 -0.44 1.64
C HIS A 197 -0.21 0.59 1.63
N CYS A 198 0.53 0.67 0.53
CA CYS A 198 1.58 1.66 0.36
C CYS A 198 1.01 3.08 0.45
N PRO A 199 1.80 4.04 0.97
CA PRO A 199 1.35 5.41 1.08
C PRO A 199 1.14 6.01 -0.31
N ARG A 200 0.10 6.86 -0.44
CA ARG A 200 -0.28 7.50 -1.71
C ARG A 200 0.89 8.15 -2.46
N PHE A 201 1.79 8.81 -1.74
CA PHE A 201 2.95 9.48 -2.35
C PHE A 201 3.84 8.51 -3.12
N LEU A 202 3.94 7.25 -2.70
CA LEU A 202 4.78 6.25 -3.36
C LEU A 202 4.19 5.80 -4.69
N PHE A 203 2.87 5.66 -4.78
CA PHE A 203 2.18 5.43 -6.05
C PHE A 203 2.34 6.61 -7.02
N ASP A 204 2.22 7.83 -6.51
CA ASP A 204 2.38 9.03 -7.35
C ASP A 204 3.82 9.17 -7.86
N LEU A 205 4.82 8.91 -7.00
CA LEU A 205 6.22 8.90 -7.36
C LEU A 205 6.55 7.78 -8.37
N LEU A 206 6.00 6.58 -8.19
CA LEU A 206 6.13 5.47 -9.15
C LEU A 206 5.65 5.90 -10.55
N LEU A 207 4.46 6.48 -10.62
CA LEU A 207 3.88 6.96 -11.87
C LEU A 207 4.72 8.10 -12.46
N GLU A 208 5.19 9.04 -11.64
CA GLU A 208 6.08 10.14 -12.07
C GLU A 208 7.39 9.62 -12.70
N ARG A 209 8.02 8.62 -12.06
CA ARG A 209 9.28 8.03 -12.56
C ARG A 209 9.06 7.24 -13.85
N SER A 210 7.90 6.62 -13.98
CA SER A 210 7.50 5.84 -15.16
C SER A 210 6.71 6.64 -16.20
N TRP A 211 6.66 7.98 -16.12
CA TRP A 211 5.78 8.85 -16.91
C TRP A 211 6.16 8.96 -18.39
N SER A 212 6.03 7.86 -19.10
CA SER A 212 6.21 7.72 -20.54
C SER A 212 5.44 6.50 -21.01
N ARG A 213 5.15 6.41 -22.31
CA ARG A 213 4.58 5.19 -22.91
C ARG A 213 5.40 3.94 -22.59
N LYS A 214 6.74 4.02 -22.68
CA LYS A 214 7.64 2.89 -22.39
C LYS A 214 7.62 2.51 -20.91
N GLY A 215 7.52 3.47 -20.00
CA GLY A 215 7.48 3.21 -18.56
C GLY A 215 6.14 2.64 -18.10
N LEU A 216 5.03 3.29 -18.48
CA LEU A 216 3.70 2.87 -18.01
C LEU A 216 3.27 1.49 -18.53
N LYS A 217 3.69 1.08 -19.74
CA LYS A 217 3.40 -0.28 -20.25
C LYS A 217 4.03 -1.40 -19.42
N ASN A 218 5.05 -1.08 -18.63
CA ASN A 218 5.79 -2.05 -17.83
C ASN A 218 5.24 -2.21 -16.41
N LEU A 219 4.21 -1.42 -16.03
CA LEU A 219 3.66 -1.44 -14.68
C LEU A 219 2.46 -2.39 -14.59
N ILE A 220 2.63 -3.44 -13.80
CA ILE A 220 1.54 -4.32 -13.35
C ILE A 220 1.47 -4.17 -11.83
N ILE A 221 0.46 -3.48 -11.31
CA ILE A 221 0.40 -3.10 -9.90
C ILE A 221 -0.61 -3.99 -9.19
N LEU A 222 -0.16 -4.74 -8.18
CA LEU A 222 -1.03 -5.36 -7.19
C LEU A 222 -0.92 -4.57 -5.88
N GLY A 223 -1.83 -3.64 -5.67
CA GLY A 223 -1.78 -2.69 -4.55
C GLY A 223 -3.10 -1.96 -4.39
N ASN A 224 -3.10 -0.86 -3.63
CA ASN A 224 -4.29 -0.03 -3.45
C ASN A 224 -4.89 0.39 -4.80
N ARG A 225 -6.22 0.36 -4.89
CA ARG A 225 -6.97 0.84 -6.05
C ARG A 225 -6.67 2.32 -6.32
N LEU A 226 -6.05 2.61 -7.46
CA LEU A 226 -5.64 3.98 -7.82
C LEU A 226 -6.86 4.92 -7.96
N GLU A 227 -7.97 4.41 -8.47
CA GLU A 227 -9.24 5.14 -8.63
C GLU A 227 -9.83 5.64 -7.30
N MET A 228 -9.50 5.01 -6.17
CA MET A 228 -10.02 5.41 -4.85
C MET A 228 -9.33 6.65 -4.29
N TYR A 229 -8.21 7.09 -4.89
CA TYR A 229 -7.48 8.28 -4.45
C TYR A 229 -8.12 9.60 -4.90
N ASP A 230 -9.08 9.56 -5.81
CA ASP A 230 -9.85 10.73 -6.25
C ASP A 230 -11.19 10.87 -5.51
N ASP A 231 -11.51 9.96 -4.58
CA ASP A 231 -12.72 10.06 -3.75
C ASP A 231 -12.46 10.92 -2.48
N PRO A 232 -13.11 12.09 -2.34
CA PRO A 232 -12.97 12.96 -1.17
C PRO A 232 -13.49 12.32 0.13
N TYR A 233 -14.33 11.26 0.08
CA TYR A 233 -14.93 10.59 1.24
C TYR A 233 -14.11 9.42 1.79
N VAL A 234 -13.21 8.83 0.99
CA VAL A 234 -12.34 7.71 1.44
C VAL A 234 -11.24 8.21 2.39
N MET A 235 -10.92 9.51 2.37
CA MET A 235 -9.84 10.10 3.16
C MET A 235 -10.23 10.48 4.59
N ASP A 236 -11.51 10.74 4.88
CA ASP A 236 -11.94 11.17 6.23
C ASP A 236 -11.99 10.00 7.25
N ARG A 237 -11.92 8.75 6.77
CA ARG A 237 -11.99 7.53 7.61
C ARG A 237 -10.67 6.80 7.87
N GLY A 238 -9.53 7.37 7.50
CA GLY A 238 -8.23 6.91 8.00
C GLY A 238 -7.92 5.44 7.66
N HIS A 239 -7.44 5.20 6.44
CA HIS A 239 -6.80 3.93 6.06
C HIS A 239 -5.36 3.79 6.59
N THR A 240 -4.98 4.55 7.62
CA THR A 240 -3.80 4.27 8.46
C THR A 240 -4.30 3.97 9.86
N LEU A 241 -4.58 2.70 10.15
CA LEU A 241 -4.82 2.25 11.51
C LEU A 241 -3.55 2.51 12.35
N ARG A 242 -3.65 3.56 13.18
CA ARG A 242 -2.92 3.76 14.45
C ARG A 242 -1.38 3.74 14.39
N SER A 243 -0.79 4.79 13.81
CA SER A 243 0.39 5.38 14.47
C SER A 243 -0.11 6.14 15.71
N ARG A 244 0.26 5.64 16.90
CA ARG A 244 -0.09 6.22 18.21
C ARG A 244 0.11 7.74 18.22
N LYS A 245 -1.00 8.49 18.23
CA LYS A 245 -1.02 9.92 18.52
C LYS A 245 -0.66 10.10 19.99
N VAL A 246 0.58 10.53 20.26
CA VAL A 246 0.88 11.26 21.49
C VAL A 246 0.02 12.51 21.46
N ILE A 247 -0.86 12.62 22.45
CA ILE A 247 -1.77 13.75 22.63
C ILE A 247 -0.93 14.98 22.96
N LEU A 248 -0.77 15.89 22.00
CA LEU A 248 -0.52 17.29 22.29
C LEU A 248 -1.79 18.07 22.00
N LYS A 249 -2.22 18.79 23.03
CA LYS A 249 -3.48 19.52 23.17
C LYS A 249 -3.65 20.57 22.08
N ASP A 250 -4.92 20.77 21.77
CA ASP A 250 -5.52 21.78 20.92
C ASP A 250 -4.80 23.13 20.92
N THR A 251 -4.47 23.61 19.71
CA THR A 251 -4.51 25.04 19.41
C THR A 251 -5.40 25.26 18.19
N HIS A 252 -6.31 26.22 18.35
CA HIS A 252 -7.38 26.64 17.46
C HIS A 252 -6.86 27.29 16.14
N LEU A 253 -5.95 26.64 15.41
CA LEU A 253 -5.39 27.16 14.15
C LEU A 253 -5.60 26.27 12.92
N SER A 254 -6.22 25.09 13.05
CA SER A 254 -6.33 24.13 11.93
C SER A 254 -7.60 24.24 11.08
N ARG A 255 -8.37 25.32 11.19
CA ARG A 255 -9.64 25.49 10.44
C ARG A 255 -9.54 26.48 9.27
N ARG A 256 -8.34 26.69 8.70
CA ARG A 256 -8.11 27.61 7.56
C ARG A 256 -7.38 27.04 6.34
N HIS A 257 -7.16 25.74 6.25
CA HIS A 257 -6.71 25.10 5.01
C HIS A 257 -7.73 24.08 4.51
N ALA A 258 -8.88 24.58 4.04
CA ALA A 258 -9.69 23.83 3.11
C ALA A 258 -9.12 24.02 1.69
N SER A 259 -9.23 22.97 0.87
CA SER A 259 -9.17 23.02 -0.59
C SER A 259 -7.79 23.07 -1.27
N ALA A 260 -7.06 21.95 -1.22
CA ALA A 260 -6.42 21.45 -2.44
C ALA A 260 -7.11 20.12 -2.77
N THR A 261 -7.68 19.99 -3.98
CA THR A 261 -8.29 18.74 -4.45
C THR A 261 -7.26 17.60 -4.38
N SER A 262 -7.68 16.34 -4.15
CA SER A 262 -6.72 15.23 -4.02
C SER A 262 -5.84 15.08 -5.29
N SER A 263 -6.40 15.44 -6.45
CA SER A 263 -5.71 15.57 -7.74
C SER A 263 -4.50 16.52 -7.69
N ALA A 264 -4.58 17.65 -6.96
CA ALA A 264 -3.46 18.57 -6.80
C ALA A 264 -2.31 18.01 -5.96
N LYS A 265 -2.59 17.03 -5.08
CA LYS A 265 -1.57 16.39 -4.22
C LYS A 265 -0.89 15.19 -4.87
N SER A 266 -1.52 14.58 -5.88
CA SER A 266 -0.93 13.47 -6.65
C SER A 266 -1.39 13.56 -8.10
N PRO A 267 -0.77 14.46 -8.89
CA PRO A 267 -1.19 14.75 -10.25
C PRO A 267 -0.99 13.55 -11.18
N PHE A 268 -0.02 12.67 -10.89
CA PHE A 268 0.24 11.50 -11.72
C PHE A 268 -0.79 10.42 -11.47
N ILE A 269 -1.20 10.19 -10.22
CA ILE A 269 -2.33 9.31 -9.90
C ILE A 269 -3.59 9.79 -10.61
N ALA A 270 -3.97 11.07 -10.44
CA ALA A 270 -5.22 11.59 -11.00
C ALA A 270 -5.28 11.51 -12.54
N ARG A 271 -4.12 11.65 -13.22
CA ARG A 271 -4.05 11.47 -14.68
C ARG A 271 -4.03 10.01 -15.11
N ALA A 272 -3.35 9.15 -14.35
CA ALA A 272 -3.14 7.77 -14.75
C ALA A 272 -4.28 6.84 -14.37
N ALA A 273 -4.92 7.05 -13.22
CA ALA A 273 -5.91 6.14 -12.67
C ALA A 273 -7.04 5.79 -13.68
N PRO A 274 -7.58 6.73 -14.48
CA PRO A 274 -8.59 6.40 -15.50
C PRO A 274 -8.08 5.50 -16.64
N LEU A 275 -6.76 5.41 -16.81
CA LEU A 275 -6.13 4.59 -17.83
C LEU A 275 -5.92 3.14 -17.36
N PHE A 276 -5.87 2.89 -16.05
CA PHE A 276 -5.70 1.55 -15.53
C PHE A 276 -7.01 0.76 -15.62
N THR A 277 -6.93 -0.47 -16.10
CA THR A 277 -7.92 -1.49 -15.79
C THR A 277 -7.57 -2.07 -14.42
N ALA A 278 -8.56 -2.36 -13.59
CA ALA A 278 -8.39 -2.88 -12.24
C ALA A 278 -9.28 -4.10 -12.00
N ILE A 279 -8.70 -5.18 -11.47
CA ILE A 279 -9.41 -6.35 -10.97
C ILE A 279 -9.19 -6.42 -9.45
N PRO A 280 -10.21 -6.11 -8.63
CA PRO A 280 -10.11 -6.23 -7.18
C PRO A 280 -9.74 -7.65 -6.75
N LEU A 281 -8.93 -7.78 -5.69
CA LEU A 281 -8.69 -9.08 -5.08
C LEU A 281 -10.02 -9.69 -4.59
N PRO A 282 -10.10 -11.03 -4.49
CA PRO A 282 -11.29 -11.69 -3.98
C PRO A 282 -11.67 -11.13 -2.61
N PRO A 283 -12.97 -10.98 -2.30
CA PRO A 283 -13.41 -10.50 -1.01
C PRO A 283 -13.06 -11.51 0.08
N THR A 284 -12.62 -11.03 1.23
CA THR A 284 -12.27 -11.86 2.38
C THR A 284 -12.72 -11.19 3.67
N ARG A 285 -13.33 -11.99 4.57
CA ARG A 285 -13.68 -11.54 5.91
C ARG A 285 -12.54 -11.78 6.90
N ASP A 286 -11.88 -12.93 6.78
CA ASP A 286 -10.85 -13.37 7.72
C ASP A 286 -9.55 -12.59 7.55
N HIS A 287 -9.28 -12.08 6.34
CA HIS A 287 -8.06 -11.36 5.99
C HIS A 287 -8.34 -9.91 5.56
N PHE A 288 -9.47 -9.35 5.99
CA PHE A 288 -9.94 -8.04 5.53
C PHE A 288 -8.90 -6.94 5.73
N GLN A 289 -8.26 -6.88 6.90
CA GLN A 289 -7.29 -5.81 7.22
C GLN A 289 -6.01 -5.87 6.39
N ALA A 290 -5.65 -7.04 5.87
CA ALA A 290 -4.43 -7.24 5.09
C ALA A 290 -4.62 -6.92 3.61
N PHE A 291 -5.84 -7.08 3.08
CA PHE A 291 -6.12 -7.08 1.63
C PHE A 291 -7.30 -6.21 1.19
N ASN A 292 -7.93 -5.45 2.09
CA ASN A 292 -9.02 -4.55 1.67
C ASN A 292 -8.51 -3.55 0.62
N ASP A 293 -9.35 -3.24 -0.35
CA ASP A 293 -9.07 -2.22 -1.37
C ASP A 293 -7.82 -2.46 -2.22
N LEU A 294 -7.31 -3.71 -2.25
CA LEU A 294 -6.25 -4.12 -3.17
C LEU A 294 -6.83 -4.61 -4.50
N ALA A 295 -6.15 -4.28 -5.60
CA ALA A 295 -6.51 -4.71 -6.94
C ALA A 295 -5.26 -4.95 -7.79
N LEU A 296 -5.35 -5.91 -8.71
CA LEU A 296 -4.42 -6.08 -9.82
C LEU A 296 -4.75 -5.06 -10.91
N GLN A 297 -3.79 -4.24 -11.30
CA GLN A 297 -4.01 -3.05 -12.12
C GLN A 297 -2.93 -2.94 -13.21
N TRP A 298 -3.33 -2.70 -14.46
CA TRP A 298 -2.42 -2.40 -15.57
C TRP A 298 -3.11 -1.52 -16.60
N ILE A 299 -2.34 -0.90 -17.50
CA ILE A 299 -2.90 -0.18 -18.66
C ILE A 299 -2.88 -1.14 -19.86
N PRO A 300 -4.03 -1.48 -20.48
CA PRO A 300 -4.04 -2.23 -21.74
C PRO A 300 -3.22 -1.54 -22.83
N LEU A 301 -2.45 -2.31 -23.61
CA LEU A 301 -1.50 -1.74 -24.57
C LEU A 301 -2.21 -0.88 -25.64
N GLU A 302 -3.38 -1.28 -26.10
CA GLU A 302 -4.18 -0.54 -27.08
C GLU A 302 -4.64 0.80 -26.53
N ARG A 303 -5.02 0.84 -25.24
CA ARG A 303 -5.40 2.09 -24.57
C ARG A 303 -4.20 3.01 -24.47
N LEU A 304 -3.04 2.45 -24.11
CA LEU A 304 -1.81 3.21 -24.04
C LEU A 304 -1.45 3.77 -25.43
N ASP A 305 -1.48 2.96 -26.49
CA ASP A 305 -1.21 3.30 -27.90
C ASP A 305 -2.03 4.46 -28.45
N GLN A 306 -3.24 4.66 -27.93
CA GLN A 306 -4.13 5.77 -28.32
C GLN A 306 -3.83 7.10 -27.62
N ILE A 307 -3.00 7.09 -26.57
CA ILE A 307 -2.67 8.32 -25.82
C ILE A 307 -1.74 9.20 -26.67
N PRO A 308 -2.01 10.51 -26.84
CA PRO A 308 -1.11 11.40 -27.57
C PRO A 308 0.18 11.67 -26.78
N ASP A 309 1.29 11.91 -27.47
CA ASP A 309 2.60 12.07 -26.82
C ASP A 309 2.67 13.24 -25.83
N ASN A 310 1.91 14.30 -26.08
CA ASN A 310 1.82 15.45 -25.17
C ASN A 310 1.24 15.10 -23.79
N PHE A 311 0.50 13.99 -23.64
CA PHE A 311 0.03 13.52 -22.33
C PHE A 311 1.18 13.27 -21.34
N PHE A 312 2.34 12.88 -21.87
CA PHE A 312 3.54 12.58 -21.08
C PHE A 312 4.35 13.84 -20.72
N ASP A 313 3.88 15.02 -21.11
CA ASP A 313 4.47 16.28 -20.68
C ASP A 313 4.21 16.50 -19.17
N LYS A 314 5.26 16.33 -18.36
CA LYS A 314 5.19 16.47 -16.89
C LYS A 314 4.71 17.85 -16.43
N ALA A 315 4.85 18.86 -17.28
CA ALA A 315 4.44 20.24 -17.02
C ALA A 315 2.92 20.46 -17.14
N LEU A 316 2.14 19.47 -17.59
CA LEU A 316 0.69 19.60 -17.67
C LEU A 316 0.07 19.76 -16.28
N PRO A 317 -0.89 20.69 -16.10
CA PRO A 317 -1.59 20.86 -14.84
C PRO A 317 -2.38 19.58 -14.48
N PRO A 318 -2.61 19.30 -13.18
CA PRO A 318 -3.49 18.21 -12.78
C PRO A 318 -4.88 18.38 -13.40
N PRO A 319 -5.55 17.28 -13.78
CA PRO A 319 -6.91 17.33 -14.31
C PRO A 319 -7.83 17.96 -13.27
N ILE A 320 -8.60 18.95 -13.72
CA ILE A 320 -9.60 19.62 -12.89
C ILE A 320 -10.81 18.70 -12.82
N HIS A 321 -10.96 17.98 -11.72
CA HIS A 321 -12.25 17.38 -11.40
C HIS A 321 -13.22 18.49 -11.00
N ASN A 322 -14.21 18.74 -11.84
CA ASN A 322 -15.32 19.63 -11.49
C ASN A 322 -16.13 18.97 -10.38
N ASP A 323 -15.92 19.40 -9.13
CA ASP A 323 -16.84 19.16 -8.00
C ASP A 323 -18.16 19.94 -8.22
N ARG A 324 -18.85 19.70 -9.33
CA ARG A 324 -20.20 20.20 -9.58
C ARG A 324 -21.20 19.07 -9.44
N LEU A 325 -21.47 18.71 -8.19
CA LEU A 325 -22.78 18.20 -7.81
C LEU A 325 -23.57 19.36 -7.22
N GLU A 326 -24.55 19.78 -8.02
CA GLU A 326 -25.83 20.38 -7.65
C GLU A 326 -25.98 20.91 -6.22
N ASN A 327 -25.84 22.22 -6.06
CA ASN A 327 -26.64 22.96 -5.08
C ASN A 327 -27.67 23.80 -5.84
N GLY A 328 -28.75 23.13 -6.24
CA GLY A 328 -29.99 23.79 -6.60
C GLY A 328 -30.61 24.43 -5.36
N HIS A 329 -30.21 25.66 -5.05
CA HIS A 329 -31.04 26.59 -4.27
C HIS A 329 -30.74 28.02 -4.72
N GLU A 330 -31.37 28.37 -5.83
CA GLU A 330 -31.50 29.74 -6.30
C GLU A 330 -32.33 30.55 -5.28
N LYS A 331 -31.65 31.20 -4.34
CA LYS A 331 -32.26 32.24 -3.51
C LYS A 331 -32.38 33.51 -4.35
N SER A 332 -33.52 33.60 -5.02
CA SER A 332 -34.10 34.80 -5.59
C SER A 332 -33.93 36.00 -4.64
N ARG A 333 -33.07 36.95 -5.01
CA ARG A 333 -33.02 38.28 -4.40
C ARG A 333 -33.90 39.21 -5.22
N ARG A 334 -35.18 39.26 -4.86
CA ARG A 334 -36.07 40.38 -5.17
C ARG A 334 -35.48 41.64 -4.54
N ARG A 335 -35.03 42.59 -5.38
CA ARG A 335 -34.97 44.00 -5.01
C ARG A 335 -35.96 44.72 -5.90
N GLU A 336 -37.06 45.11 -5.29
CA GLU A 336 -37.96 46.13 -5.80
C GLU A 336 -37.18 47.45 -5.88
N ALA A 337 -37.25 48.09 -7.05
CA ALA A 337 -37.12 49.53 -7.18
C ALA A 337 -38.28 49.99 -8.07
N VAL A 338 -38.97 50.98 -7.54
CA VAL A 338 -40.30 51.48 -7.90
C VAL A 338 -40.17 52.65 -8.89
N HIS A 339 -41.16 52.76 -9.81
CA HIS A 339 -41.57 53.93 -10.62
C HIS A 339 -40.63 54.36 -11.77
N SER A 340 -41.05 54.83 -12.95
CA SER A 340 -42.26 55.52 -13.44
C SER A 340 -42.23 55.47 -14.99
N SER A 341 -43.29 55.02 -15.68
CA SER A 341 -44.25 55.80 -16.49
C SER A 341 -44.13 55.70 -18.01
N LYS A 342 -45.30 55.46 -18.65
CA LYS A 342 -45.74 55.80 -20.03
C LYS A 342 -44.97 55.12 -21.17
N GLY A 343 -45.57 54.61 -22.25
CA GLY A 343 -46.93 54.61 -22.81
C GLY A 343 -46.80 54.10 -24.25
N ASP A 344 -47.86 53.46 -24.75
CA ASP A 344 -48.33 53.32 -26.14
C ASP A 344 -47.38 52.81 -27.27
N ASP A 345 -47.77 51.68 -27.89
CA ASP A 345 -48.18 51.53 -29.32
C ASP A 345 -48.11 50.04 -29.75
N LEU A 346 -49.25 49.42 -30.13
CA LEU A 346 -49.75 49.24 -31.51
C LEU A 346 -48.83 48.32 -32.35
N SER A 347 -49.16 47.04 -32.56
CA SER A 347 -50.07 46.47 -33.57
C SER A 347 -49.31 45.85 -34.75
N GLU A 348 -49.86 44.76 -35.29
CA GLU A 348 -49.55 44.15 -36.61
C GLU A 348 -48.19 43.42 -36.75
N ALA A 349 -48.02 42.29 -37.46
CA ALA A 349 -48.89 41.59 -38.39
C ALA A 349 -48.56 40.09 -38.43
N LEU A 350 -49.61 39.30 -38.72
CA LEU A 350 -49.58 37.97 -39.29
C LEU A 350 -49.11 38.00 -40.76
N GLU A 351 -48.88 36.80 -41.33
CA GLU A 351 -48.61 36.45 -42.76
C GLU A 351 -47.11 36.34 -43.12
N ARG A 352 -46.59 35.33 -43.84
CA ARG A 352 -47.09 34.24 -44.72
C ARG A 352 -45.90 33.26 -44.94
N VAL A 353 -46.11 31.92 -44.90
CA VAL A 353 -46.17 30.95 -46.04
C VAL A 353 -44.82 30.59 -46.69
N ILE A 354 -44.73 29.32 -47.16
CA ILE A 354 -43.70 28.59 -47.95
C ILE A 354 -42.83 27.70 -47.03
N VAL A 355 -42.90 26.36 -46.99
CA VAL A 355 -43.52 25.26 -47.76
C VAL A 355 -43.82 24.12 -46.79
#